data_AF-A0A024QAK2-F1
#
_entry.id   AF-A0A024QAK2-F1
#
_cell.length_a   1.000
_cell.length_b   1.000
_cell.length_c   1.000
_cell.angle_alpha   90.00
_cell.angle_beta   90.00
_cell.angle_gamma   90.00
#
_symmetry.space_group_name_H-M   'P 1'
#
loop_
_entity.id
_entity.type
_entity.pdbx_description
1 polymer ?
#
loop_
_entity_poly.entity_id
_entity_poly.type
_entity_poly.pdbx_seq_one_letter_code
_entity_poly.pdbx_strand_id
1 'polypeptide(L)'
;MHLRALKKVKKDVSLHDPIGQDKEGNEISLIDILEAENQNIIEFIQLNMEIEKMEDYFAILDNREREVIVYRYGLNDQQEMTQREIAKKLNISRSYVSRIEKRALMKVFHEYYRKERGR
;
A
#
# COMPACT_ATOMS: atom_id res chain seq x y z
N MET A 1 -31.37 31.49 22.85
CA MET A 1 -30.89 30.48 21.86
C MET A 1 -29.44 30.02 22.09
N HIS A 2 -28.78 30.30 23.23
CA HIS A 2 -27.36 29.96 23.44
C HIS A 2 -27.14 28.51 23.93
N LEU A 3 -28.01 28.03 24.81
CA LEU A 3 -27.95 26.70 25.43
C LEU A 3 -28.18 25.52 24.47
N ARG A 4 -28.87 25.73 23.34
CA ARG A 4 -29.13 24.66 22.35
C ARG A 4 -27.95 24.41 21.42
N ALA A 5 -27.10 25.42 21.17
CA ALA A 5 -25.90 25.29 20.35
C ALA A 5 -24.79 24.50 21.08
N LEU A 6 -24.67 24.69 22.40
CA LEU A 6 -23.68 24.01 23.25
C LEU A 6 -23.94 22.50 23.44
N LYS A 7 -25.13 22.00 23.11
CA LYS A 7 -25.45 20.58 23.22
C LYS A 7 -24.67 19.71 22.21
N LYS A 8 -24.20 20.30 21.10
CA LYS A 8 -23.29 19.64 20.14
C LYS A 8 -21.84 19.57 20.66
N VAL A 9 -21.39 20.60 21.37
CA VAL A 9 -20.00 20.74 21.89
C VAL A 9 -19.78 19.97 23.19
N LYS A 10 -20.84 19.56 23.90
CA LYS A 10 -20.75 18.75 25.14
C LYS A 10 -20.09 17.36 24.99
N LYS A 11 -19.74 16.96 23.77
CA LYS A 11 -19.00 15.72 23.49
C LYS A 11 -17.53 15.95 23.09
N ASP A 12 -17.12 17.20 22.94
CA ASP A 12 -15.75 17.53 22.56
C ASP A 12 -14.91 17.51 23.84
N VAL A 13 -13.89 16.65 23.87
CA VAL A 13 -12.91 16.53 24.96
C VAL A 13 -11.57 17.00 24.44
N SER A 14 -10.80 17.71 25.27
CA SER A 14 -9.47 18.17 24.85
C SER A 14 -8.49 17.00 24.96
N LEU A 15 -7.66 16.83 23.93
CA LEU A 15 -6.64 15.79 23.91
C LEU A 15 -5.55 15.99 24.97
N HIS A 16 -5.41 17.22 25.46
CA HIS A 16 -4.47 17.58 26.51
C HIS A 16 -5.07 17.48 27.92
N ASP A 17 -6.35 17.10 28.04
CA ASP A 17 -6.97 16.96 29.35
C ASP A 17 -6.34 15.77 30.08
N PRO A 18 -5.91 15.93 31.35
CA PRO A 18 -5.35 14.84 32.12
C PRO A 18 -6.45 13.81 32.42
N ILE A 19 -6.14 12.55 32.18
CA ILE A 19 -7.04 11.41 32.38
C ILE A 19 -6.60 10.48 33.52
N GLY A 20 -5.40 10.68 34.05
CA GLY A 20 -4.88 9.92 35.18
C GLY A 20 -3.46 10.35 35.55
N GLN A 21 -2.84 9.60 36.47
CA GLN A 21 -1.45 9.74 36.84
C GLN A 21 -0.73 8.40 36.69
N ASP A 22 0.55 8.43 36.31
CA ASP A 22 1.40 7.24 36.29
C ASP A 22 1.84 6.84 37.72
N LYS A 23 2.70 5.82 37.83
CA LYS A 23 3.23 5.36 39.13
C LYS A 23 4.19 6.35 39.80
N GLU A 24 4.68 7.34 39.06
CA GLU A 24 5.63 8.36 39.51
C GLU A 24 4.92 9.70 39.81
N GLY A 25 3.61 9.79 39.55
CA GLY A 25 2.77 10.96 39.80
C GLY A 25 2.69 11.95 38.64
N ASN A 26 3.23 11.60 37.47
CA ASN A 26 3.10 12.45 36.27
C ASN A 26 1.69 12.34 35.69
N GLU A 27 1.14 13.47 35.25
CA GLU A 27 -0.17 13.49 34.58
C GLU A 27 -0.08 12.79 33.22
N ILE A 28 -1.02 11.86 32.97
CA ILE A 28 -1.21 11.23 31.67
C ILE A 28 -2.38 11.94 30.99
N SER A 29 -2.17 12.43 29.78
CA SER A 29 -3.21 13.09 28.99
C SER A 29 -3.80 12.15 27.94
N LEU A 30 -4.97 12.50 27.40
CA LEU A 30 -5.66 11.65 26.43
C LEU A 30 -4.82 11.38 25.17
N ILE A 31 -4.03 12.35 24.70
CA ILE A 31 -3.14 12.20 23.53
C ILE A 31 -2.05 11.13 23.73
N ASP A 32 -1.65 10.88 24.98
CA ASP A 32 -0.57 9.93 25.29
C ASP A 32 -1.03 8.47 25.19
N ILE A 33 -2.35 8.23 25.21
CA ILE A 33 -2.95 6.89 25.16
C ILE A 33 -3.54 6.59 23.78
N LEU A 34 -3.87 7.61 22.99
CA LEU A 34 -4.43 7.39 21.67
C LEU A 34 -3.44 6.62 20.80
N GLU A 35 -3.85 5.42 20.38
CA GLU A 35 -3.12 4.64 19.40
C GLU A 35 -3.07 5.45 18.11
N ALA A 36 -1.86 5.88 17.74
CA ALA A 36 -1.66 6.48 16.44
C ALA A 36 -1.85 5.40 15.38
N GLU A 37 -2.55 5.74 14.30
CA GLU A 37 -2.67 4.91 13.10
C GLU A 37 -1.31 4.83 12.39
N ASN A 38 -0.36 4.16 13.04
CA ASN A 38 0.98 3.98 12.53
C ASN A 38 0.93 2.79 11.58
N GLN A 39 1.42 2.97 10.34
CA GLN A 39 1.72 1.81 9.51
C GLN A 39 2.69 0.91 10.26
N ASN A 40 2.38 -0.39 10.31
CA ASN A 40 3.26 -1.37 10.91
C ASN A 40 4.60 -1.36 10.15
N ILE A 41 5.64 -0.81 10.80
CA ILE A 41 6.96 -0.62 10.19
C ILE A 41 7.55 -1.97 9.76
N ILE A 42 7.26 -3.04 10.49
CA ILE A 42 7.72 -4.39 10.16
C ILE A 42 7.08 -4.85 8.85
N GLU A 43 5.77 -4.68 8.70
CA GLU A 43 5.04 -5.01 7.46
C GLU A 43 5.54 -4.18 6.28
N PHE A 44 5.80 -2.89 6.49
CA PHE A 44 6.36 -2.02 5.45
C PHE A 44 7.72 -2.50 4.97
N ILE A 45 8.63 -2.84 5.89
CA ILE A 45 9.97 -3.35 5.55
C ILE A 45 9.87 -4.71 4.86
N GLN A 46 9.01 -5.62 5.36
CA GLN A 46 8.77 -6.93 4.74
C GLN A 46 8.28 -6.80 3.31
N LEU A 47 7.27 -5.94 3.08
CA LEU A 47 6.73 -5.69 1.75
C LEU A 47 7.80 -5.20 0.78
N ASN A 48 8.64 -4.24 1.20
CA ASN A 48 9.70 -3.73 0.33
C ASN A 48 10.75 -4.80 -0.02
N MET A 49 11.13 -5.65 0.93
CA MET A 49 12.02 -6.79 0.66
C MET A 49 11.41 -7.81 -0.30
N GLU A 50 10.10 -8.05 -0.23
CA GLU A 50 9.40 -8.93 -1.17
C GLU A 50 9.33 -8.34 -2.58
N ILE A 51 9.10 -7.03 -2.69
CA ILE A 51 9.12 -6.31 -3.98
C ILE A 51 10.52 -6.38 -4.60
N GLU A 52 11.58 -6.15 -3.82
CA GLU A 52 12.96 -6.25 -4.31
C GLU A 52 13.28 -7.66 -4.81
N LYS A 53 12.84 -8.71 -4.10
CA LYS A 53 12.96 -10.10 -4.59
C LYS A 53 12.16 -10.35 -5.86
N MET A 54 11.01 -9.69 -6.05
CA MET A 54 10.24 -9.85 -7.28
C MET A 54 10.96 -9.33 -8.52
N GLU A 55 11.85 -8.36 -8.39
CA GLU A 55 12.64 -7.85 -9.51
C GLU A 55 13.50 -8.95 -10.17
N ASP A 56 14.02 -9.90 -9.38
CA ASP A 56 14.74 -11.07 -9.89
C ASP A 56 13.87 -12.01 -10.74
N TYR A 57 12.55 -11.99 -10.56
CA TYR A 57 11.59 -12.74 -11.35
C TYR A 57 11.12 -11.95 -12.58
N PHE A 58 11.21 -10.62 -12.56
CA PHE A 58 10.86 -9.79 -13.72
C PHE A 58 11.91 -9.79 -14.82
N ALA A 59 13.14 -10.27 -14.55
CA ALA A 59 14.22 -10.34 -15.54
C ALA A 59 13.88 -11.16 -16.82
N ILE A 60 12.91 -12.05 -16.75
CA ILE A 60 12.41 -12.87 -17.87
C ILE A 60 11.33 -12.19 -18.73
N LEU A 61 10.78 -11.07 -18.26
CA LEU A 61 9.78 -10.32 -18.98
C LEU A 61 10.45 -9.51 -20.09
N ASP A 62 9.81 -9.44 -21.24
CA ASP A 62 10.24 -8.47 -22.24
C ASP A 62 9.91 -7.03 -21.79
N ASN A 63 10.51 -6.03 -22.46
CA ASN A 63 10.30 -4.63 -22.10
C ASN A 63 8.82 -4.22 -22.08
N ARG A 64 8.00 -4.79 -22.96
CA ARG A 64 6.58 -4.44 -23.09
C ARG A 64 5.75 -5.09 -21.99
N GLU A 65 6.05 -6.33 -21.66
CA GLU A 65 5.48 -7.04 -20.52
C GLU A 65 5.83 -6.34 -19.20
N ARG A 66 7.09 -5.98 -19.01
CA ARG A 66 7.56 -5.25 -17.82
C ARG A 66 6.86 -3.90 -17.69
N GLU A 67 6.78 -3.14 -18.78
CA GLU A 67 6.09 -1.85 -18.82
C GLU A 67 4.61 -1.98 -18.40
N VAL A 68 3.89 -2.98 -18.92
CA VAL A 68 2.48 -3.22 -18.56
C VAL A 68 2.34 -3.60 -17.08
N ILE A 69 3.20 -4.48 -16.55
CA ILE A 69 3.16 -4.91 -15.15
C ILE A 69 3.49 -3.76 -14.20
N VAL A 70 4.51 -2.95 -14.52
CA VAL A 70 4.90 -1.77 -13.73
C VAL A 70 3.74 -0.79 -13.59
N TYR A 71 3.10 -0.40 -14.70
CA TYR A 71 1.94 0.50 -14.62
C TYR A 71 0.73 -0.17 -13.98
N ARG A 72 0.53 -1.47 -14.15
CA ARG A 72 -0.66 -2.16 -13.62
C ARG A 72 -0.68 -2.21 -12.10
N TYR A 73 0.48 -2.43 -11.49
CA TYR A 73 0.63 -2.65 -10.05
C TYR A 73 1.34 -1.51 -9.33
N GLY A 74 1.67 -0.42 -10.03
CA GLY A 74 2.31 0.75 -9.43
C GLY A 74 3.72 0.46 -8.90
N LEU A 75 4.49 -0.34 -9.63
CA LEU A 75 5.86 -0.68 -9.24
C LEU A 75 6.83 0.45 -9.62
N ASN A 76 8.03 0.49 -9.03
CA ASN A 76 9.07 1.47 -9.36
C ASN A 76 8.57 2.93 -9.31
N ASP A 77 7.91 3.27 -8.19
CA ASP A 77 7.32 4.60 -7.92
C ASP A 77 6.32 5.08 -8.98
N GLN A 78 5.73 4.16 -9.76
CA GLN A 78 4.65 4.47 -10.67
C GLN A 78 3.30 4.38 -9.98
N GLN A 79 2.34 5.19 -10.44
CA GLN A 79 0.95 5.04 -10.00
C GLN A 79 0.31 3.83 -10.69
N GLU A 80 -0.49 3.05 -9.95
CA GLU A 80 -1.29 1.99 -10.53
C GLU A 80 -2.29 2.52 -11.56
N MET A 81 -2.45 1.79 -12.66
CA MET A 81 -3.30 2.15 -13.79
C MET A 81 -4.22 0.98 -14.15
N THR A 82 -5.44 1.31 -14.57
CA THR A 82 -6.35 0.34 -15.16
C THR A 82 -5.86 -0.13 -16.53
N GLN A 83 -6.23 -1.34 -16.97
CA GLN A 83 -5.93 -1.81 -18.32
C GLN A 83 -6.36 -0.83 -19.42
N ARG A 84 -7.45 -0.08 -19.20
CA ARG A 84 -7.97 0.91 -20.15
C ARG A 84 -7.08 2.15 -20.22
N GLU A 85 -6.55 2.60 -19.09
CA GLU A 85 -5.61 3.73 -19.04
C GLU A 85 -4.26 3.35 -19.63
N ILE A 86 -3.75 2.14 -19.31
CA ILE A 86 -2.54 1.59 -19.93
C ILE A 86 -2.71 1.48 -21.44
N ALA A 87 -3.87 0.98 -21.90
CA ALA A 87 -4.17 0.86 -23.32
C ALA A 87 -4.12 2.22 -24.05
N LYS A 88 -4.70 3.26 -23.44
CA LYS A 88 -4.61 4.63 -23.95
C LYS A 88 -3.17 5.13 -23.97
N LYS A 89 -2.43 4.95 -22.87
CA LYS A 89 -1.03 5.40 -22.72
C LYS A 89 -0.10 4.75 -23.75
N LEU A 90 -0.27 3.45 -23.97
CA LEU A 90 0.57 2.64 -24.84
C LEU A 90 0.08 2.57 -26.30
N ASN A 91 -1.00 3.29 -26.61
CA ASN A 91 -1.67 3.32 -27.91
C ASN A 91 -1.98 1.93 -28.49
N ILE A 92 -2.57 1.06 -27.66
CA ILE A 92 -2.96 -0.31 -28.04
C ILE A 92 -4.37 -0.63 -27.50
N SER A 93 -4.94 -1.76 -27.93
CA SER A 93 -6.26 -2.17 -27.44
C SER A 93 -6.20 -2.66 -25.98
N ARG A 94 -7.27 -2.40 -25.21
CA ARG A 94 -7.43 -2.92 -23.84
C ARG A 94 -7.34 -4.45 -23.80
N SER A 95 -7.89 -5.15 -24.80
CA SER A 95 -7.76 -6.60 -24.93
C SER A 95 -6.32 -7.04 -25.18
N TYR A 96 -5.49 -6.23 -25.85
CA TYR A 96 -4.07 -6.55 -26.00
C TYR A 96 -3.29 -6.37 -24.70
N VAL A 97 -3.54 -5.29 -23.94
CA VAL A 97 -2.98 -5.11 -22.59
C VAL A 97 -3.33 -6.31 -21.70
N SER A 98 -4.59 -6.74 -21.70
CA SER A 98 -5.03 -7.91 -20.92
C SER A 98 -4.29 -9.20 -21.30
N ARG A 99 -4.02 -9.42 -22.59
CA ARG A 99 -3.23 -10.58 -23.04
C ARG A 99 -1.77 -10.49 -22.61
N ILE A 100 -1.17 -9.30 -22.66
CA ILE A 100 0.21 -9.06 -22.20
C ILE A 100 0.31 -9.33 -20.70
N GLU A 101 -0.58 -8.74 -19.90
CA GLU A 101 -0.64 -8.93 -18.44
C GLU A 101 -0.76 -10.42 -18.08
N LYS A 102 -1.72 -11.14 -18.69
CA LYS A 102 -1.89 -12.58 -18.43
C LYS A 102 -0.64 -13.39 -18.75
N ARG A 103 0.04 -13.09 -19.87
CA ARG A 103 1.27 -13.79 -20.27
C ARG A 103 2.42 -13.48 -19.32
N ALA A 104 2.63 -12.21 -18.99
CA ALA A 104 3.67 -11.76 -18.09
C ALA A 104 3.51 -12.41 -16.70
N LEU A 105 2.30 -12.37 -16.13
CA LEU A 105 2.01 -13.03 -14.84
C LEU A 105 2.28 -14.53 -14.87
N MET A 106 1.91 -15.23 -15.96
CA MET A 106 2.24 -16.64 -16.10
C MET A 106 3.76 -16.86 -16.11
N LYS A 107 4.53 -16.07 -16.86
CA LYS A 107 5.98 -16.25 -16.90
C LYS A 107 6.62 -16.01 -15.52
N VAL A 108 6.23 -14.93 -14.84
CA VAL A 108 6.72 -14.62 -13.47
C VAL A 108 6.38 -15.74 -12.50
N PHE A 109 5.15 -16.27 -12.57
CA PHE A 109 4.72 -17.38 -11.74
C PHE A 109 5.59 -18.63 -11.95
N HIS A 110 5.86 -19.02 -13.20
CA HIS A 110 6.72 -20.17 -13.47
C HIS A 110 8.16 -19.97 -12.96
N GLU A 111 8.69 -18.75 -13.09
CA GLU A 111 10.02 -18.41 -12.61
C GLU A 111 10.13 -18.41 -11.09
N TYR A 112 9.13 -17.85 -10.41
CA TYR A 112 8.98 -17.95 -8.97
C TYR A 112 8.96 -19.41 -8.52
N TYR A 113 8.09 -20.24 -9.11
CA TYR A 113 8.01 -21.67 -8.75
C TYR A 113 9.32 -22.42 -9.01
N ARG A 114 10.02 -22.11 -10.11
CA ARG A 114 11.30 -22.74 -10.43
C ARG A 114 12.37 -22.40 -9.41
N LYS A 115 12.45 -21.14 -8.96
CA LYS A 115 13.47 -20.68 -8.01
C LYS A 115 13.17 -21.11 -6.56
N GLU A 116 11.90 -21.15 -6.15
CA GLU A 116 11.51 -21.49 -4.77
C GLU A 116 11.39 -23.00 -4.51
N ARG A 117 11.06 -23.81 -5.52
CA ARG A 117 10.98 -25.29 -5.38
C ARG A 117 12.11 -26.06 -6.03
N GLY A 118 12.99 -25.38 -6.76
CA GLY A 118 14.22 -25.96 -7.30
C GLY A 118 15.40 -25.96 -6.34
N ARG A 119 15.18 -25.55 -5.08
CA ARG A 119 16.10 -25.69 -3.94
C ARG A 119 15.67 -26.84 -3.04
#